data_AF-A0A1F5G0X0-F1
#
_entry.id   AF-A0A1F5G0X0-F1
#
_cell.length_a   1.000
_cell.length_b   1.000
_cell.length_c   1.000
_cell.angle_alpha   90.00
_cell.angle_beta   90.00
_cell.angle_gamma   90.00
#
_symmetry.space_group_name_H-M   'P 1'
#
loop_
_entity.id
_entity.type
_entity.pdbx_description
1 polymer ?
#
loop_
_entity_poly.entity_id
_entity_poly.type
_entity_poly.pdbx_seq_one_letter_code
_entity_poly.pdbx_strand_id
1 'polypeptide(L)'
;MTEQDRGISTSETGINSIDSGIKNTRLKSLANFLRVSPVQQACAAINTTSTAFPGYEAAERLANGNYESAVGLIGITLVNLALVVGNEALATHKFLEYKSVKKALAKFGWDSRIIEPKSHSWCQRHAARTGAIDSGYGEEIDQYFAQKGHKWYHFIPRFGN
;
A
#
# COMPACT_ATOMS: atom_id res chain seq x y z
N MET A 1 13.31 -29.11 -44.40
CA MET A 1 12.71 -28.37 -43.27
C MET A 1 13.38 -28.88 -42.01
N THR A 2 14.40 -28.16 -41.57
CA THR A 2 15.40 -28.59 -40.59
C THR A 2 14.84 -28.62 -39.17
N GLU A 3 15.19 -29.66 -38.40
CA GLU A 3 14.82 -29.89 -37.00
C GLU A 3 15.09 -28.69 -36.05
N GLN A 4 15.95 -27.78 -36.48
CA GLN A 4 16.40 -26.59 -35.76
C GLN A 4 15.32 -25.51 -35.58
N ASP A 5 14.33 -25.41 -36.48
CA ASP A 5 13.25 -24.41 -36.38
C ASP A 5 12.16 -24.82 -35.38
N ARG A 6 11.99 -26.12 -35.10
CA ARG A 6 11.00 -26.60 -34.11
C ARG A 6 11.40 -26.28 -32.67
N GLY A 7 12.70 -26.25 -32.36
CA GLY A 7 13.20 -25.94 -31.01
C GLY A 7 13.00 -24.47 -30.61
N ILE A 8 13.11 -23.55 -31.57
CA ILE A 8 12.98 -22.10 -31.33
C ILE A 8 11.51 -21.73 -31.03
N SER A 9 10.56 -22.30 -31.79
CA SER A 9 9.12 -22.05 -31.59
C SER A 9 8.60 -22.50 -30.21
N THR A 10 9.11 -23.61 -29.67
CA THR A 10 8.75 -24.08 -28.31
C THR A 10 9.36 -23.22 -27.19
N SER A 11 10.52 -22.59 -27.42
CA SER A 11 11.11 -21.67 -26.44
C SER A 11 10.39 -20.32 -26.36
N GLU A 12 9.98 -19.76 -27.49
CA GLU A 12 9.26 -18.47 -27.53
C GLU A 12 7.84 -18.57 -26.94
N THR A 13 7.14 -19.68 -27.18
CA THR A 13 5.82 -19.92 -26.56
C THR A 13 5.91 -20.10 -25.05
N GLY A 14 6.97 -20.76 -24.54
CA GLY A 14 7.26 -20.84 -23.11
C GLY A 14 7.58 -19.49 -22.47
N ILE A 15 8.40 -18.66 -23.11
CA ILE A 15 8.77 -17.33 -22.62
C ILE A 15 7.56 -16.39 -22.57
N ASN A 16 6.71 -16.40 -23.60
CA ASN A 16 5.48 -15.60 -23.65
C ASN A 16 4.44 -16.05 -22.60
N SER A 17 4.37 -17.35 -22.31
CA SER A 17 3.53 -17.90 -21.23
C SER A 17 4.02 -17.47 -19.84
N ILE A 18 5.33 -17.47 -19.61
CA ILE A 18 5.92 -17.02 -18.35
C ILE A 18 5.72 -15.50 -18.17
N ASP A 19 5.95 -14.68 -19.20
CA ASP A 19 5.77 -13.22 -19.14
C ASP A 19 4.30 -12.84 -18.89
N SER A 20 3.35 -13.51 -19.56
CA SER A 20 1.91 -13.29 -19.32
C SER A 20 1.48 -13.72 -17.91
N GLY A 21 2.03 -14.81 -17.37
CA GLY A 21 1.84 -15.24 -15.98
C GLY A 21 2.40 -14.24 -14.96
N ILE A 22 3.59 -13.69 -15.21
CA ILE A 22 4.22 -12.66 -14.37
C ILE A 22 3.41 -11.36 -14.38
N LYS A 23 2.99 -10.89 -15.57
CA LYS A 23 2.14 -9.68 -15.72
C LYS A 23 0.82 -9.83 -14.97
N ASN A 24 0.13 -10.96 -15.11
CA ASN A 24 -1.12 -11.22 -14.40
C ASN A 24 -0.93 -11.22 -12.87
N THR A 25 0.16 -11.80 -12.39
CA THR A 25 0.51 -11.82 -10.96
C THR A 25 0.82 -10.42 -10.42
N ARG A 26 1.55 -9.60 -11.18
CA ARG A 26 1.86 -8.20 -10.85
C ARG A 26 0.59 -7.34 -10.83
N LEU A 27 -0.27 -7.48 -11.84
CA LEU A 27 -1.54 -6.77 -11.94
C LEU A 27 -2.48 -7.11 -10.77
N LYS A 28 -2.62 -8.38 -10.41
CA LYS A 28 -3.38 -8.79 -9.21
C LYS A 28 -2.78 -8.22 -7.93
N SER A 29 -1.45 -8.18 -7.82
CA SER A 29 -0.77 -7.58 -6.67
C SER A 29 -1.04 -6.06 -6.58
N LEU A 30 -1.04 -5.35 -7.71
CA LEU A 30 -1.34 -3.91 -7.78
C LEU A 30 -2.83 -3.63 -7.49
N ALA A 31 -3.75 -4.42 -8.04
CA ALA A 31 -5.17 -4.30 -7.74
C ALA A 31 -5.44 -4.52 -6.25
N ASN A 32 -4.79 -5.53 -5.64
CA ASN A 32 -4.88 -5.76 -4.21
C ASN A 32 -4.25 -4.63 -3.39
N PHE A 33 -3.14 -4.05 -3.86
CA PHE A 33 -2.49 -2.90 -3.22
C PHE A 33 -3.42 -1.68 -3.16
N LEU A 34 -4.02 -1.32 -4.30
CA LEU A 34 -4.96 -0.21 -4.40
C LEU A 34 -6.22 -0.45 -3.55
N ARG A 35 -6.74 -1.68 -3.53
CA ARG A 35 -7.92 -2.04 -2.73
C ARG A 35 -7.67 -2.04 -1.22
N VAL A 36 -6.47 -2.45 -0.78
CA VAL A 36 -6.12 -2.51 0.64
C VAL A 36 -5.86 -1.11 1.21
N SER A 37 -5.44 -0.14 0.38
CA SER A 37 -4.98 1.18 0.83
C SER A 37 -5.65 2.38 0.12
N PRO A 38 -6.99 2.41 -0.04
CA PRO A 38 -7.67 3.44 -0.85
C PRO A 38 -7.53 4.85 -0.25
N VAL A 39 -7.56 4.95 1.08
CA VAL A 39 -7.42 6.24 1.79
C VAL A 39 -6.03 6.85 1.57
N GLN A 40 -4.98 6.04 1.69
CA GLN A 40 -3.61 6.52 1.48
C GLN A 40 -3.36 6.91 0.03
N GLN A 41 -3.95 6.20 -0.93
CA GLN A 41 -3.88 6.56 -2.36
C GLN A 41 -4.62 7.87 -2.64
N ALA A 42 -5.78 8.08 -2.01
CA ALA A 42 -6.48 9.37 -2.09
C ALA A 42 -5.65 10.52 -1.50
N CYS A 43 -5.03 10.32 -0.32
CA CYS A 43 -4.15 11.31 0.29
C CYS A 43 -2.89 11.58 -0.56
N ALA A 44 -2.30 10.55 -1.17
CA ALA A 44 -1.15 10.70 -2.07
C ALA A 44 -1.52 11.51 -3.31
N ALA A 45 -2.69 11.25 -3.92
CA ALA A 45 -3.18 12.03 -5.06
C ALA A 45 -3.40 13.51 -4.71
N ILE A 46 -4.07 13.80 -3.59
CA ILE A 46 -4.32 15.17 -3.10
C ILE A 46 -3.02 15.91 -2.80
N ASN A 47 -2.05 15.22 -2.18
CA ASN A 47 -0.76 15.82 -1.85
C ASN A 47 0.09 16.05 -3.12
N THR A 48 -0.02 15.18 -4.11
CA THR A 48 0.66 15.35 -5.40
C THR A 48 0.16 16.60 -6.13
N THR A 49 -1.16 16.83 -6.19
CA THR A 49 -1.70 18.06 -6.78
C THR A 49 -1.28 19.30 -5.99
N SER A 50 -1.25 19.20 -4.66
CA SER A 50 -0.84 20.30 -3.77
C SER A 50 0.67 20.56 -3.80
N THR A 51 1.49 19.63 -4.33
CA THR A 51 2.93 19.82 -4.55
C THR A 51 3.20 20.52 -5.88
N ALA A 52 2.43 20.18 -6.92
CA ALA A 52 2.63 20.71 -8.27
C ALA A 52 2.40 22.23 -8.35
N PHE A 53 1.37 22.74 -7.66
CA PHE A 53 1.03 24.16 -7.66
C PHE A 53 2.14 25.07 -7.08
N PRO A 54 2.59 24.90 -5.82
CA PRO A 54 3.67 25.72 -5.26
C PRO A 54 5.02 25.47 -5.96
N GLY A 55 5.26 24.27 -6.50
CA GLY A 55 6.46 23.97 -7.28
C GLY A 55 6.51 24.76 -8.59
N TYR A 56 5.38 24.87 -9.28
CA TYR A 56 5.24 25.71 -10.47
C TYR A 56 5.43 27.19 -10.15
N GLU A 57 4.74 27.69 -9.12
CA GLU A 57 4.84 29.10 -8.72
C GLU A 57 6.24 29.46 -8.21
N ALA A 58 6.93 28.53 -7.54
CA ALA A 58 8.33 28.70 -7.16
C ALA A 58 9.24 28.88 -8.38
N ALA A 59 9.04 28.09 -9.44
CA ALA A 59 9.82 28.17 -10.66
C ALA A 59 9.62 29.51 -11.39
N GLU A 60 8.37 30.00 -11.47
CA GLU A 60 8.09 31.32 -12.04
C GLU A 60 8.74 32.45 -11.23
N ARG A 61 8.69 32.40 -9.90
CA ARG A 61 9.30 33.44 -9.05
C ARG A 61 10.83 33.44 -9.12
N LEU A 62 11.45 32.27 -9.27
CA LEU A 62 12.87 32.14 -9.58
C LEU A 62 13.22 32.76 -10.94
N ALA A 63 12.42 32.48 -11.98
CA ALA A 63 12.63 33.04 -13.31
C ALA A 63 12.49 34.57 -13.34
N ASN A 64 11.62 35.13 -12.50
CA ASN A 64 11.40 36.57 -12.36
C ASN A 64 12.40 37.25 -11.40
N GLY A 65 13.41 36.53 -10.88
CA GLY A 65 14.45 37.08 -10.00
C GLY A 65 13.97 37.41 -8.58
N ASN A 66 12.79 36.94 -8.18
CA ASN A 66 12.19 37.24 -6.88
C ASN A 66 12.51 36.13 -5.86
N TYR A 67 13.78 36.10 -5.43
CA TYR A 67 14.36 34.99 -4.66
C TYR A 67 13.74 34.81 -3.27
N GLU A 68 13.40 35.89 -2.58
CA GLU A 68 12.89 35.82 -1.19
C GLU A 68 11.60 34.99 -1.10
N SER A 69 10.67 35.25 -2.03
CA SER A 69 9.40 34.53 -2.07
C SER A 69 9.52 33.13 -2.70
N ALA A 70 10.50 32.92 -3.58
CA ALA A 70 10.76 31.60 -4.16
C ALA A 70 11.29 30.59 -3.13
N VAL A 71 12.18 31.02 -2.22
CA VAL A 71 12.72 30.13 -1.16
C VAL A 71 11.61 29.59 -0.27
N GLY A 72 10.63 30.44 0.11
CA GLY A 72 9.48 30.01 0.89
C GLY A 72 8.64 28.94 0.20
N LEU A 73 8.33 29.13 -1.09
CA LEU A 73 7.56 28.15 -1.88
C LEU A 73 8.32 26.85 -2.14
N ILE A 74 9.65 26.91 -2.32
CA ILE A 74 10.49 25.71 -2.39
C ILE A 74 10.38 24.93 -1.08
N GLY A 75 10.47 25.60 0.07
CA GLY A 75 10.30 24.97 1.37
C GLY A 75 8.97 24.24 1.50
N ILE A 76 7.87 24.89 1.10
CA ILE A 76 6.52 24.28 1.10
C ILE A 76 6.46 23.08 0.15
N THR A 77 7.05 23.19 -1.05
CA THR A 77 7.10 22.10 -2.03
C THR A 77 7.84 20.89 -1.49
N LEU A 78 8.98 21.09 -0.81
CA LEU A 78 9.76 20.01 -0.19
C LEU A 78 8.99 19.32 0.94
N VAL A 79 8.27 20.08 1.78
CA VAL A 79 7.41 19.51 2.84
C VAL A 79 6.29 18.68 2.22
N ASN A 80 5.60 19.18 1.20
CA ASN A 80 4.55 18.44 0.52
C ASN A 80 5.07 17.16 -0.15
N LEU A 81 6.26 17.23 -0.76
CA LEU A 81 6.92 16.04 -1.32
C LEU A 81 7.23 15.00 -0.25
N ALA A 82 7.71 15.41 0.92
CA ALA A 82 7.95 14.51 2.05
C ALA A 82 6.64 13.83 2.52
N LEU A 83 5.52 14.55 2.51
CA LEU A 83 4.20 13.98 2.82
C LEU A 83 3.73 12.95 1.79
N VAL A 84 3.97 13.18 0.49
CA VAL A 84 3.67 12.19 -0.57
C VAL A 84 4.46 10.91 -0.34
N VAL A 85 5.78 11.02 -0.12
CA VAL A 85 6.65 9.87 0.15
C VAL A 85 6.22 9.14 1.42
N GLY A 86 5.89 9.87 2.49
CA GLY A 86 5.38 9.30 3.73
C GLY A 86 4.09 8.49 3.54
N ASN A 87 3.15 9.01 2.75
CA ASN A 87 1.90 8.31 2.46
C ASN A 87 2.12 7.01 1.68
N GLU A 88 3.01 7.01 0.69
CA GLU A 88 3.35 5.81 -0.08
C GLU A 88 4.09 4.76 0.77
N ALA A 89 4.97 5.21 1.67
CA ALA A 89 5.63 4.32 2.62
C ALA A 89 4.62 3.65 3.57
N LEU A 90 3.66 4.42 4.09
CA LEU A 90 2.57 3.89 4.92
C LEU A 90 1.67 2.91 4.16
N ALA A 91 1.32 3.22 2.90
CA ALA A 91 0.55 2.32 2.05
C ALA A 91 1.28 0.99 1.81
N THR A 92 2.59 1.07 1.54
CA THR A 92 3.46 -0.09 1.35
C THR A 92 3.52 -0.96 2.61
N HIS A 93 3.73 -0.34 3.77
CA HIS A 93 3.74 -1.06 5.04
C HIS A 93 2.41 -1.80 5.29
N LYS A 94 1.27 -1.12 5.08
CA LYS A 94 -0.07 -1.72 5.21
C LYS A 94 -0.24 -2.96 4.31
N PHE A 95 0.29 -2.91 3.09
CA PHE A 95 0.19 -4.02 2.15
C PHE A 95 1.08 -5.22 2.52
N LEU A 96 2.28 -4.96 3.04
CA LEU A 96 3.16 -6.02 3.56
C LEU A 96 2.52 -6.73 4.76
N GLU A 97 1.89 -5.95 5.65
CA GLU A 97 1.15 -6.47 6.80
C GLU A 97 -0.03 -7.37 6.38
N TYR A 98 -0.81 -6.93 5.39
CA TYR A 98 -1.89 -7.72 4.77
C TYR A 98 -1.36 -9.06 4.23
N LYS A 99 -0.27 -9.03 3.45
CA LYS A 99 0.35 -10.25 2.89
C LYS A 99 0.86 -11.18 3.98
N SER A 100 1.46 -10.62 5.03
CA SER A 100 1.96 -11.36 6.19
C SER A 100 0.82 -12.09 6.91
N VAL A 101 -0.31 -11.40 7.18
CA VAL A 101 -1.49 -12.02 7.81
C VAL A 101 -2.06 -13.12 6.94
N LYS A 102 -2.27 -12.85 5.64
CA LYS A 102 -2.80 -13.85 4.71
C LYS A 102 -1.93 -15.11 4.64
N LYS A 103 -0.60 -14.94 4.62
CA LYS A 103 0.34 -16.07 4.64
C LYS A 103 0.27 -16.85 5.95
N ALA A 104 0.16 -16.17 7.08
CA ALA A 104 0.08 -16.81 8.39
C ALA A 104 -1.25 -17.60 8.54
N LEU A 105 -2.38 -16.99 8.17
CA LEU A 105 -3.69 -17.63 8.20
C LEU A 105 -3.77 -18.82 7.24
N ALA A 106 -3.20 -18.71 6.04
CA ALA A 106 -3.13 -19.83 5.10
C ALA A 106 -2.30 -21.01 5.63
N LYS A 107 -1.31 -20.76 6.49
CA LYS A 107 -0.43 -21.80 7.04
C LYS A 107 -0.99 -22.45 8.31
N PHE A 108 -1.58 -21.65 9.20
CA PHE A 108 -1.94 -22.07 10.56
C PHE A 108 -3.44 -22.10 10.82
N GLY A 109 -4.26 -21.61 9.89
CA GLY A 109 -5.67 -21.34 10.12
C GLY A 109 -5.86 -20.13 11.03
N TRP A 110 -7.04 -20.02 11.64
CA TRP A 110 -7.33 -18.96 12.59
C TRP A 110 -6.54 -19.13 13.90
N ASP A 111 -5.75 -18.12 14.24
CA ASP A 111 -5.07 -18.01 15.53
C ASP A 111 -5.00 -16.53 15.95
N SER A 112 -5.57 -16.21 17.10
CA SER A 112 -5.60 -14.85 17.65
C SER A 112 -4.19 -14.28 17.88
N ARG A 113 -3.18 -15.12 18.10
CA ARG A 113 -1.78 -14.73 18.27
C ARG A 113 -1.17 -14.15 17.00
N ILE A 114 -1.74 -14.42 15.82
CA ILE A 114 -1.33 -13.81 14.56
C ILE A 114 -1.80 -12.34 14.49
N ILE A 115 -2.95 -12.05 15.10
CA ILE A 115 -3.62 -10.76 15.03
C ILE A 115 -3.21 -9.84 16.20
N GLU A 116 -2.93 -10.40 17.38
CA GLU A 116 -2.58 -9.66 18.59
C GLU A 116 -1.46 -8.62 18.38
N PRO A 117 -0.31 -8.92 17.74
CA PRO A 117 0.75 -7.94 17.55
C PRO A 117 0.34 -6.79 16.62
N LYS A 118 -0.67 -7.02 15.77
CA LYS A 118 -1.17 -6.07 14.76
C LYS A 118 -2.34 -5.24 15.29
N SER A 119 -2.76 -5.47 16.54
CA SER A 119 -3.90 -4.80 17.17
C SER A 119 -3.60 -3.36 17.64
N HIS A 120 -2.32 -2.98 17.75
CA HIS A 120 -1.94 -1.70 18.36
C HIS A 120 -2.19 -0.48 17.46
N SER A 121 -1.82 -0.52 16.18
CA SER A 121 -2.01 0.62 15.27
C SER A 121 -3.28 0.47 14.42
N TRP A 122 -3.90 1.61 14.05
CA TRP A 122 -5.07 1.60 13.16
C TRP A 122 -4.76 0.98 11.79
N CYS A 123 -3.62 1.34 11.19
CA CYS A 123 -3.20 0.82 9.89
C CYS A 123 -3.00 -0.70 9.92
N GLN A 124 -2.34 -1.24 10.96
CA GLN A 124 -2.13 -2.68 11.11
C GLN A 124 -3.43 -3.42 11.41
N ARG A 125 -4.30 -2.87 12.27
CA ARG A 125 -5.63 -3.45 12.53
C ARG A 125 -6.45 -3.56 11.25
N HIS A 126 -6.48 -2.50 10.45
CA HIS A 126 -7.21 -2.51 9.20
C HIS A 126 -6.61 -3.51 8.21
N ALA A 127 -5.28 -3.56 8.08
CA ALA A 127 -4.60 -4.54 7.23
C ALA A 127 -4.89 -5.99 7.68
N ALA A 128 -4.86 -6.25 8.99
CA ALA A 128 -5.15 -7.56 9.57
C ALA A 128 -6.61 -7.96 9.33
N ARG A 129 -7.56 -7.04 9.54
CA ARG A 129 -8.98 -7.25 9.25
C ARG A 129 -9.21 -7.60 7.79
N THR A 130 -8.69 -6.80 6.86
CA THR A 130 -8.80 -7.07 5.42
C THR A 130 -8.15 -8.40 5.05
N GLY A 131 -7.00 -8.75 5.64
CA GLY A 131 -6.32 -10.02 5.41
C GLY A 131 -7.12 -11.23 5.89
N ALA A 132 -7.77 -11.14 7.06
CA ALA A 132 -8.60 -12.21 7.59
C ALA A 132 -9.90 -12.39 6.80
N ILE A 133 -10.59 -11.31 6.44
CA ILE A 133 -11.80 -11.35 5.59
C ILE A 133 -11.48 -12.04 4.26
N ASP A 134 -10.38 -11.65 3.61
CA ASP A 134 -9.94 -12.28 2.35
C ASP A 134 -9.53 -13.75 2.49
N SER A 135 -9.27 -14.21 3.71
CA SER A 135 -8.90 -15.60 4.02
C SER A 135 -10.10 -16.41 4.53
N GLY A 136 -11.28 -15.82 4.59
CA GLY A 136 -12.51 -16.47 5.07
C GLY A 136 -12.76 -16.37 6.58
N TYR A 137 -11.89 -15.70 7.33
CA TYR A 137 -11.97 -15.59 8.80
C TYR A 137 -12.55 -14.24 9.26
N GLY A 138 -13.60 -13.78 8.57
CA GLY A 138 -14.19 -12.47 8.82
C GLY A 138 -14.93 -12.37 10.15
N GLU A 139 -15.66 -13.43 10.53
CA GLU A 139 -16.44 -13.45 11.76
C GLU A 139 -15.51 -13.53 12.98
N GLU A 140 -14.46 -14.33 12.90
CA GLU A 140 -13.53 -14.55 13.99
C GLU A 140 -12.70 -13.30 14.29
N ILE A 141 -12.31 -12.53 13.26
CA ILE A 141 -11.60 -11.28 13.48
C ILE A 141 -12.48 -10.18 14.06
N ASP A 142 -13.75 -10.14 13.66
CA ASP A 142 -14.70 -9.19 14.22
C ASP A 142 -15.06 -9.54 15.66
N GLN A 143 -15.22 -10.83 15.99
CA GLN A 143 -15.37 -11.31 17.36
C GLN A 143 -14.13 -10.99 18.21
N TYR A 144 -12.93 -11.23 17.70
CA TYR A 144 -11.68 -10.93 18.39
C TYR A 144 -11.55 -9.43 18.72
N PHE A 145 -11.82 -8.55 17.74
CA PHE A 145 -11.80 -7.11 17.99
C PHE A 145 -12.92 -6.65 18.93
N ALA A 146 -14.11 -7.25 18.87
CA ALA A 146 -15.19 -6.99 19.81
C ALA A 146 -14.80 -7.37 21.25
N GLN A 147 -14.19 -8.54 21.45
CA GLN A 147 -13.70 -9.01 22.76
C GLN A 147 -12.62 -8.09 23.34
N LYS A 148 -11.71 -7.57 22.49
CA LYS A 148 -10.69 -6.60 22.89
C LYS A 148 -11.24 -5.17 23.11
N GLY A 149 -12.55 -4.96 22.87
CA GLY A 149 -13.17 -3.65 22.99
C GLY A 149 -12.73 -2.64 21.91
N HIS A 150 -12.15 -3.14 20.81
CA HIS A 150 -11.77 -2.33 19.68
C HIS A 150 -12.99 -2.06 18.80
N LYS A 151 -13.56 -0.86 18.93
CA LYS A 151 -14.56 -0.37 17.96
C LYS A 151 -13.85 0.15 16.70
N TRP A 152 -14.50 0.05 15.54
CA TRP A 152 -13.96 0.53 14.25
C TRP A 152 -13.50 2.00 14.28
N TYR A 153 -14.10 2.82 15.16
CA TYR A 153 -13.79 4.23 15.36
C TYR A 153 -12.70 4.52 16.43
N HIS A 154 -12.12 3.51 17.09
CA HIS A 154 -11.05 3.73 18.07
C HIS A 154 -9.74 4.11 17.35
N PHE A 155 -9.59 5.39 17.04
CA PHE A 155 -8.35 5.99 16.57
C PHE A 155 -7.26 5.98 17.64
N ILE A 156 -7.65 6.03 18.92
CA ILE A 156 -6.72 6.07 20.05
C ILE A 156 -6.23 4.65 20.35
N PRO A 157 -4.92 4.36 20.23
CA PRO A 157 -4.37 3.12 20.73
C PRO A 157 -4.55 3.07 22.25
N ARG A 158 -5.12 1.98 22.77
CA ARG A 158 -5.10 1.77 24.22
C ARG A 158 -3.69 1.38 24.61
N PHE A 159 -3.00 2.27 25.31
CA PHE A 159 -1.74 1.95 25.98
C PHE A 159 -2.08 1.26 27.31
N GLY A 160 -1.89 -0.06 27.37
CA GLY A 160 -1.87 -0.84 28.62
C GLY A 160 -3.22 -1.16 29.27
N ASN A 161 -3.30 -2.40 29.78
CA ASN A 161 -3.42 -2.64 31.21
C ASN A 161 -2.14 -3.36 31.66
#